data_AF-A0A8X6IZL3-F1
#
_entry.id   AF-A0A8X6IZL3-F1
#
_cell.length_a   1.000
_cell.length_b   1.000
_cell.length_c   1.000
_cell.angle_alpha   90.00
_cell.angle_beta   90.00
_cell.angle_gamma   90.00
#
_symmetry.space_group_name_H-M   'P 1'
#
loop_
_entity.id
_entity.type
_entity.pdbx_description
1 polymer ?
#
loop_
_entity_poly.entity_id
_entity_poly.type
_entity_poly.pdbx_seq_one_letter_code
_entity_poly.pdbx_strand_id
1 'polypeptide(L)'
;MSTQEILLQDDPNRFVTFPLQHLDLWLMYKKAVASFWTAEEVDLSRDVGDWERLTLDERHFLSHVLAFFAASDGIVIENLVERFAREVKVTEARCFYGFQIAIENIHSEMYSLLIETLIRDHQEKNKLFNAIETLSCVKKKAEWALNWIQNPSFAKRLVAFAAVEGIFFSGSFAAIFWLKKRGLMPGLTFSNELISRDEGLHCDFACHLFNHYVTNKPSKHEIVQIISDAVKIEQEFLTEALPVSLIGMNCTLMKQYIEFVADRLLWELGCDKMYNVENPFDFMESIREIIFFKSSTYSFINMVKILVEIQASHVGIGKSTFAKEFNKPWVDDCIQLVESDPSFFYGDVNEYGEGNDQFKHLLRCYLVLENFAASLDNVAANLGTDWTIIASRSPIISCIQFASQDVNWKPMMNYYKRRLKQLGVDAVLVLDYGNSIQNNEEAVQMGFKRMWVRGRKFEWEAFNTYEHYKSFFQRAEQVKSDMVEAMKKDEFFHYKEVAFDGFMEKDLANAKEYIAMTKLKIK
;
A
#
# COMPACT_ATOMS: atom_id res chain seq x y z
N MET A 1 -12.41 29.93 -28.19
CA MET A 1 -11.28 29.04 -28.53
C MET A 1 -11.53 27.74 -27.81
N SER A 2 -11.77 26.63 -28.51
CA SER A 2 -12.08 25.35 -27.86
C SER A 2 -10.87 24.93 -27.01
N THR A 3 -11.06 24.82 -25.70
CA THR A 3 -10.09 24.19 -24.79
C THR A 3 -9.93 22.74 -25.23
N GLN A 4 -8.91 22.49 -26.05
CA GLN A 4 -8.55 21.16 -26.50
C GLN A 4 -8.17 20.31 -25.28
N GLU A 5 -8.68 19.08 -25.22
CA GLU A 5 -8.43 18.17 -24.11
C GLU A 5 -6.99 17.68 -24.17
N ILE A 6 -6.20 17.99 -23.14
CA ILE A 6 -4.77 17.62 -23.05
C ILE A 6 -4.59 16.11 -23.27
N LEU A 7 -5.54 15.31 -22.80
CA LEU A 7 -5.55 13.86 -22.94
C LEU A 7 -5.51 13.39 -24.42
N LEU A 8 -6.06 14.18 -25.34
CA LEU A 8 -6.28 13.82 -26.74
C LEU A 8 -5.34 14.56 -27.71
N GLN A 9 -4.47 15.43 -27.20
CA GLN A 9 -3.53 16.21 -28.01
C GLN A 9 -2.26 15.41 -28.32
N ASP A 10 -1.86 15.37 -29.59
CA ASP A 10 -0.61 14.72 -29.99
C ASP A 10 0.61 15.48 -29.41
N ASP A 11 1.53 14.74 -28.80
CA ASP A 11 2.86 15.23 -28.41
C ASP A 11 3.93 14.50 -29.25
N PRO A 12 4.37 15.08 -30.38
CA PRO A 12 5.32 14.44 -31.29
C PRO A 12 6.71 14.24 -30.69
N ASN A 13 7.02 14.84 -29.53
CA ASN A 13 8.35 14.78 -28.93
C ASN A 13 8.49 13.72 -27.84
N ARG A 14 7.45 12.90 -27.59
CA ARG A 14 7.37 12.02 -26.42
C ARG A 14 7.45 10.53 -26.73
N PHE A 15 8.54 10.12 -27.39
CA PHE A 15 8.89 8.70 -27.58
C PHE A 15 9.63 8.08 -26.39
N VAL A 16 10.12 8.91 -25.46
CA VAL A 16 10.78 8.48 -24.22
C VAL A 16 9.89 8.79 -23.02
N THR A 17 9.76 7.83 -22.10
CA THR A 17 8.84 7.93 -20.95
C THR A 17 9.27 9.03 -19.96
N PHE A 18 10.58 9.23 -19.80
CA PHE A 18 11.11 10.23 -18.88
C PHE A 18 11.47 11.54 -19.60
N PRO A 19 11.31 12.70 -18.92
CA PRO A 19 10.76 12.86 -17.57
C PRO A 19 9.24 12.66 -17.52
N LEU A 20 8.74 12.16 -16.37
CA LEU A 20 7.30 12.01 -16.13
C LEU A 20 6.63 13.38 -16.06
N GLN A 21 5.49 13.53 -16.72
CA GLN A 21 4.67 14.74 -16.73
C GLN A 21 3.43 14.57 -15.84
N HIS A 22 2.90 13.34 -15.76
CA HIS A 22 1.68 13.01 -15.02
C HIS A 22 1.95 11.89 -14.00
N LEU A 23 2.50 12.29 -12.85
CA LEU A 23 2.92 11.35 -11.80
C LEU A 23 1.74 10.58 -11.20
N ASP A 24 0.58 11.21 -11.08
CA ASP A 24 -0.69 10.61 -10.65
C ASP A 24 -1.08 9.42 -11.55
N LEU A 25 -1.09 9.60 -12.87
CA LEU A 25 -1.37 8.53 -13.83
C LEU A 25 -0.30 7.43 -13.78
N TRP A 26 0.97 7.81 -13.61
CA TRP A 26 2.06 6.86 -13.47
C TRP A 26 1.95 6.01 -12.21
N LEU A 27 1.50 6.58 -11.10
CA LEU A 27 1.29 5.86 -9.84
C LEU A 27 0.16 4.84 -9.97
N MET A 28 -0.94 5.17 -10.66
CA MET A 28 -2.00 4.20 -10.96
C MET A 28 -1.48 3.07 -11.85
N TYR A 29 -0.67 3.38 -12.86
CA TYR A 29 0.00 2.37 -13.68
C TYR A 29 0.90 1.46 -12.84
N LYS A 30 1.71 2.04 -11.93
CA LYS A 30 2.56 1.23 -11.03
C LYS A 30 1.76 0.38 -10.06
N LYS A 31 0.60 0.86 -9.59
CA LYS A 31 -0.35 0.06 -8.80
C LYS A 31 -0.90 -1.13 -9.61
N ALA A 32 -1.22 -0.93 -10.89
CA ALA A 32 -1.65 -2.01 -11.77
C ALA A 32 -0.51 -3.03 -11.98
N VAL A 33 0.69 -2.57 -12.35
CA VAL A 33 1.87 -3.44 -12.55
C VAL A 33 2.20 -4.27 -11.30
N ALA A 34 2.11 -3.66 -10.13
CA ALA A 34 2.35 -4.34 -8.85
C ALA A 34 1.34 -5.44 -8.52
N SER A 35 0.21 -5.46 -9.21
CA SER A 35 -0.88 -6.41 -9.03
C SER A 35 -0.86 -7.53 -10.08
N PHE A 36 0.17 -7.58 -10.93
CA PHE A 36 0.32 -8.60 -11.97
C PHE A 36 0.17 -10.03 -11.42
N TRP A 37 -0.54 -10.86 -12.17
CA TRP A 37 -0.74 -12.28 -11.89
C TRP A 37 -0.96 -13.03 -13.21
N THR A 38 -0.78 -14.35 -13.23
CA THR A 38 -1.10 -15.20 -14.39
C THR A 38 -2.13 -16.28 -14.05
N ALA A 39 -2.82 -16.81 -15.06
CA ALA A 39 -3.85 -17.83 -14.87
C ALA A 39 -3.32 -19.09 -14.18
N GLU A 40 -2.04 -19.44 -14.38
CA GLU A 40 -1.39 -20.58 -13.75
C GLU A 40 -1.23 -20.47 -12.23
N GLU A 41 -1.35 -19.26 -11.66
CA GLU A 41 -1.33 -19.07 -10.21
C GLU A 41 -2.63 -19.55 -9.53
N VAL A 42 -3.67 -19.82 -10.32
CA VAL A 42 -4.99 -20.27 -9.83
C VAL A 42 -5.10 -21.79 -9.88
N ASP A 43 -5.08 -22.43 -8.70
CA ASP A 43 -5.29 -23.88 -8.58
C ASP A 43 -6.78 -24.25 -8.69
N LEU A 44 -7.14 -24.92 -9.80
CA LEU A 44 -8.50 -25.42 -10.06
C LEU A 44 -8.70 -26.90 -9.67
N SER A 45 -7.70 -27.57 -9.09
CA SER A 45 -7.73 -29.02 -8.84
C SER A 45 -8.90 -29.47 -7.95
N ARG A 46 -9.31 -28.60 -7.01
CA ARG A 46 -10.41 -28.87 -6.08
C ARG A 46 -11.79 -28.51 -6.64
N ASP A 47 -11.83 -27.58 -7.59
CA ASP A 47 -13.07 -27.01 -8.12
C ASP A 47 -13.89 -28.04 -8.89
N VAL A 48 -13.25 -28.97 -9.60
CA VAL A 48 -13.96 -30.06 -10.30
C VAL A 48 -14.80 -30.90 -9.33
N GLY A 49 -14.24 -31.20 -8.16
CA GLY A 49 -14.94 -31.98 -7.13
C GLY A 49 -16.02 -31.18 -6.40
N ASP A 50 -15.83 -29.87 -6.21
CA ASP A 50 -16.89 -28.98 -5.69
C ASP A 50 -18.03 -28.82 -6.71
N TRP A 51 -17.70 -28.67 -7.99
CA TRP A 51 -18.66 -28.49 -9.09
C TRP A 51 -19.63 -29.66 -9.24
N GLU A 52 -19.15 -30.89 -9.10
CA GLU A 52 -20.01 -32.09 -9.13
C GLU A 52 -21.02 -32.11 -7.97
N ARG A 53 -20.66 -31.52 -6.82
CA ARG A 53 -21.51 -31.43 -5.63
C ARG A 53 -22.53 -30.30 -5.68
N LEU A 54 -22.35 -29.33 -6.57
CA LEU A 54 -23.32 -28.26 -6.77
C LEU A 54 -24.65 -28.81 -7.31
N THR A 55 -25.74 -28.13 -6.95
CA THR A 55 -27.06 -28.36 -7.54
C THR A 55 -27.08 -28.00 -9.02
N LEU A 56 -28.09 -28.49 -9.76
CA LEU A 56 -28.26 -28.14 -11.17
C LEU A 56 -28.47 -26.62 -11.35
N ASP A 57 -29.23 -26.00 -10.44
CA ASP A 57 -29.48 -24.55 -10.46
C ASP A 57 -28.21 -23.74 -10.22
N GLU A 58 -27.36 -24.16 -9.28
CA GLU A 58 -26.06 -23.51 -9.03
C GLU A 58 -25.11 -23.65 -10.21
N ARG A 59 -25.02 -24.85 -10.81
CA ARG A 59 -24.21 -25.07 -12.02
C ARG A 59 -24.73 -24.25 -13.20
N HIS A 60 -26.04 -24.19 -13.38
CA HIS A 60 -26.68 -23.39 -14.43
C HIS A 60 -26.37 -21.90 -14.25
N PHE A 61 -26.52 -21.39 -13.03
CA PHE A 61 -26.17 -20.00 -12.70
C PHE A 61 -24.70 -19.71 -13.02
N LEU A 62 -23.78 -20.53 -12.50
CA LEU A 62 -22.35 -20.28 -12.65
C LEU A 62 -21.86 -20.43 -14.09
N SER A 63 -22.36 -21.43 -14.83
CA SER A 63 -21.97 -21.62 -16.23
C SER A 63 -22.36 -20.42 -17.09
N HIS A 64 -23.53 -19.83 -16.83
CA HIS A 64 -24.02 -18.66 -17.57
C HIS A 64 -23.31 -17.37 -17.14
N VAL A 65 -22.94 -17.22 -15.86
CA VAL A 65 -22.08 -16.12 -15.39
C VAL A 65 -20.69 -16.18 -16.04
N LEU A 66 -20.06 -17.36 -16.07
CA LEU A 66 -18.75 -17.55 -16.70
C LEU A 66 -18.80 -17.28 -18.22
N ALA A 67 -19.87 -17.73 -18.88
CA ALA A 67 -20.07 -17.46 -20.30
C ALA A 67 -20.27 -15.98 -20.60
N PHE A 68 -20.97 -15.26 -19.71
CA PHE A 68 -21.10 -13.80 -19.80
C PHE A 68 -19.74 -13.10 -19.68
N PHE A 69 -18.93 -13.46 -18.68
CA PHE A 69 -17.60 -12.89 -18.49
C PHE A 69 -16.69 -13.13 -19.70
N ALA A 70 -16.55 -14.39 -20.14
CA ALA A 70 -15.70 -14.76 -21.27
C ALA A 70 -16.05 -13.98 -22.56
N ALA A 71 -17.33 -13.70 -22.79
CA ALA A 71 -17.77 -12.92 -23.94
C ALA A 71 -17.60 -11.40 -23.77
N SER A 72 -17.71 -10.89 -22.53
CA SER A 72 -17.69 -9.45 -22.25
C SER A 72 -16.28 -8.88 -22.27
N ASP A 73 -15.29 -9.61 -21.75
CA ASP A 73 -13.89 -9.15 -21.73
C ASP A 73 -13.36 -8.96 -23.16
N GLY A 74 -13.81 -9.79 -24.12
CA GLY A 74 -13.52 -9.58 -25.54
C GLY A 74 -13.99 -8.22 -26.06
N ILE A 75 -15.19 -7.79 -25.67
CA ILE A 75 -15.76 -6.48 -26.05
C ILE A 75 -14.98 -5.34 -25.38
N VAL A 76 -14.58 -5.51 -24.11
CA VAL A 76 -13.76 -4.55 -23.35
C VAL A 76 -12.40 -4.35 -24.03
N ILE A 77 -11.72 -5.44 -24.41
CA ILE A 77 -10.43 -5.42 -25.12
C ILE A 77 -10.56 -4.66 -26.44
N GLU A 78 -11.57 -4.94 -27.26
CA GLU A 78 -11.78 -4.23 -28.53
C GLU A 78 -11.92 -2.72 -28.32
N ASN A 79 -12.70 -2.30 -27.31
CA ASN A 79 -12.86 -0.89 -26.98
C ASN A 79 -11.53 -0.25 -26.54
N LEU A 80 -10.77 -0.92 -25.67
CA LEU A 80 -9.48 -0.42 -25.19
C LEU A 80 -8.49 -0.25 -26.34
N VAL A 81 -8.35 -1.26 -27.19
CA VAL A 81 -7.39 -1.29 -28.29
C VAL A 81 -7.77 -0.31 -29.40
N GLU A 82 -9.01 -0.36 -29.88
CA GLU A 82 -9.42 0.42 -31.06
C GLU A 82 -9.78 1.88 -30.73
N ARG A 83 -10.16 2.17 -29.48
CA ARG A 83 -10.65 3.49 -29.07
C ARG A 83 -9.70 4.12 -28.06
N PHE A 84 -9.75 3.73 -26.79
CA PHE A 84 -9.11 4.49 -25.72
C PHE A 84 -7.60 4.59 -25.88
N ALA A 85 -6.89 3.48 -26.12
CA ALA A 85 -5.43 3.48 -26.28
C ALA A 85 -4.94 4.23 -27.53
N ARG A 86 -5.82 4.39 -28.54
CA ARG A 86 -5.54 5.14 -29.78
C ARG A 86 -5.81 6.64 -29.63
N GLU A 87 -6.89 6.99 -28.94
CA GLU A 87 -7.35 8.36 -28.76
C GLU A 87 -6.55 9.09 -27.67
N VAL A 88 -6.23 8.42 -26.56
CA VAL A 88 -5.42 8.97 -25.48
C VAL A 88 -3.96 9.07 -25.91
N LYS A 89 -3.39 10.28 -25.81
CA LYS A 89 -2.03 10.61 -26.24
C LYS A 89 -1.04 10.72 -25.10
N VAL A 90 -1.51 10.94 -23.87
CA VAL A 90 -0.68 11.03 -22.67
C VAL A 90 0.02 9.68 -22.41
N THR A 91 1.35 9.70 -22.40
CA THR A 91 2.19 8.49 -22.30
C THR A 91 1.88 7.65 -21.06
N GLU A 92 1.74 8.27 -19.88
CA GLU A 92 1.47 7.56 -18.63
C GLU A 92 0.11 6.84 -18.65
N ALA A 93 -0.92 7.46 -19.25
CA ALA A 93 -2.22 6.82 -19.42
C ALA A 93 -2.16 5.67 -20.45
N ARG A 94 -1.37 5.82 -21.52
CA ARG A 94 -1.13 4.72 -22.48
C ARG A 94 -0.40 3.55 -21.85
N CYS A 95 0.52 3.79 -20.91
CA CYS A 95 1.14 2.72 -20.12
C CYS A 95 0.11 1.97 -19.26
N PHE A 96 -0.81 2.70 -18.61
CA PHE A 96 -1.92 2.07 -17.87
C PHE A 96 -2.78 1.21 -18.80
N TYR A 97 -3.28 1.77 -19.90
CA TYR A 97 -4.13 1.03 -20.83
C TYR A 97 -3.42 -0.16 -21.48
N GLY A 98 -2.12 -0.04 -21.80
CA GLY A 98 -1.34 -1.16 -22.30
C GLY A 98 -1.26 -2.32 -21.31
N PHE A 99 -1.18 -2.02 -20.01
CA PHE A 99 -1.20 -3.03 -18.96
C PHE A 99 -2.60 -3.57 -18.70
N GLN A 100 -3.62 -2.70 -18.70
CA GLN A 100 -5.02 -3.13 -18.62
C GLN A 100 -5.33 -4.14 -19.73
N ILE A 101 -5.03 -3.83 -21.00
CA ILE A 101 -5.21 -4.77 -22.12
C ILE A 101 -4.52 -6.11 -21.88
N ALA A 102 -3.31 -6.11 -21.30
CA ALA A 102 -2.61 -7.36 -20.98
C ALA A 102 -3.35 -8.16 -19.90
N ILE A 103 -3.86 -7.50 -18.86
CA ILE A 103 -4.63 -8.12 -17.78
C ILE A 103 -5.98 -8.64 -18.26
N GLU A 104 -6.70 -7.90 -19.11
CA GLU A 104 -7.96 -8.36 -19.72
C GLU A 104 -7.77 -9.67 -20.52
N ASN A 105 -6.63 -9.82 -21.19
CA ASN A 105 -6.32 -11.08 -21.89
C ASN A 105 -6.13 -12.25 -20.88
N ILE A 106 -5.54 -11.98 -19.73
CA ILE A 106 -5.38 -12.97 -18.64
C ILE A 106 -6.74 -13.29 -18.02
N HIS A 107 -7.64 -12.31 -17.86
CA HIS A 107 -9.01 -12.54 -17.42
C HIS A 107 -9.77 -13.44 -18.41
N SER A 108 -9.71 -13.11 -19.71
CA SER A 108 -10.32 -13.92 -20.77
C SER A 108 -9.78 -15.35 -20.81
N GLU A 109 -8.47 -15.54 -20.61
CA GLU A 109 -7.86 -16.86 -20.47
C GLU A 109 -8.37 -17.60 -19.25
N MET A 110 -8.40 -16.94 -18.08
CA MET A 110 -8.87 -17.52 -16.82
C MET A 110 -10.33 -17.98 -16.91
N TYR A 111 -11.22 -17.17 -17.50
CA TYR A 111 -12.62 -17.56 -17.70
C TYR A 111 -12.76 -18.73 -18.68
N SER A 112 -11.95 -18.74 -19.75
CA SER A 112 -11.92 -19.87 -20.69
C SER A 112 -11.44 -21.15 -20.01
N LEU A 113 -10.40 -21.06 -19.17
CA LEU A 113 -9.87 -22.18 -18.40
C LEU A 113 -10.90 -22.72 -17.40
N LEU A 114 -11.64 -21.84 -16.72
CA LEU A 114 -12.74 -22.22 -15.83
C LEU A 114 -13.84 -22.97 -16.60
N ILE A 115 -14.27 -22.46 -17.75
CA ILE A 115 -15.28 -23.12 -18.60
C ILE A 115 -14.77 -24.50 -19.04
N GLU A 116 -13.53 -24.56 -19.53
CA GLU A 116 -12.93 -25.79 -20.05
C GLU A 116 -12.80 -26.87 -18.97
N THR A 117 -12.44 -26.45 -17.75
CA THR A 117 -12.23 -27.33 -16.60
C THR A 117 -13.54 -27.83 -15.99
N LEU A 118 -14.56 -26.96 -15.89
CA LEU A 118 -15.78 -27.26 -15.14
C LEU A 118 -16.86 -27.92 -16.01
N ILE A 119 -16.97 -27.53 -17.29
CA ILE A 119 -18.02 -28.02 -18.18
C ILE A 119 -17.44 -29.15 -19.03
N ARG A 120 -17.99 -30.36 -18.88
CA ARG A 120 -17.51 -31.55 -19.60
C ARG A 120 -18.15 -31.73 -20.97
N ASP A 121 -19.42 -31.34 -21.13
CA ASP A 121 -20.14 -31.50 -22.39
C ASP A 121 -19.65 -30.48 -23.42
N HIS A 122 -19.13 -30.99 -24.54
CA HIS A 122 -18.63 -30.17 -25.64
C HIS A 122 -19.73 -29.34 -26.32
N GLN A 123 -20.98 -29.84 -26.35
CA GLN A 123 -22.08 -29.07 -26.94
C GLN A 123 -22.45 -27.88 -26.05
N GLU A 124 -22.56 -28.12 -24.74
CA GLU A 124 -22.75 -27.06 -23.74
C GLU A 124 -21.62 -26.03 -23.78
N LYS A 125 -20.34 -26.48 -23.81
CA LYS A 125 -19.18 -25.58 -23.95
C LYS A 125 -19.29 -24.68 -25.18
N ASN A 126 -19.55 -25.26 -26.35
CA ASN A 126 -19.71 -24.49 -27.59
C ASN A 126 -20.85 -23.47 -27.49
N LYS A 127 -21.97 -23.83 -26.85
CA LYS A 127 -23.08 -22.91 -26.65
C LYS A 127 -22.65 -21.72 -25.79
N LEU A 128 -21.93 -21.98 -24.69
CA LEU A 128 -21.49 -20.97 -23.73
C LEU A 128 -20.40 -20.04 -24.30
N PHE A 129 -19.45 -20.55 -25.08
CA PHE A 129 -18.48 -19.70 -25.78
C PHE A 129 -19.12 -18.76 -26.81
N ASN A 130 -20.30 -19.12 -27.35
CA ASN A 130 -21.07 -18.28 -28.26
C ASN A 130 -22.23 -17.54 -27.56
N ALA A 131 -22.08 -17.23 -26.27
CA ALA A 131 -23.15 -16.71 -25.43
C ALA A 131 -23.81 -15.43 -25.94
N ILE A 132 -23.10 -14.54 -26.65
CA ILE A 132 -23.71 -13.32 -27.23
C ILE A 132 -24.82 -13.68 -28.23
N GLU A 133 -24.62 -14.74 -29.01
CA GLU A 133 -25.60 -15.20 -30.00
C GLU A 133 -26.64 -16.14 -29.41
N THR A 134 -26.25 -16.93 -28.40
CA THR A 134 -27.06 -18.05 -27.89
C THR A 134 -27.82 -17.74 -26.61
N LEU A 135 -27.45 -16.70 -25.85
CA LEU A 135 -28.06 -16.31 -24.58
C LEU A 135 -28.61 -14.89 -24.64
N SER A 136 -29.94 -14.76 -24.60
CA SER A 136 -30.64 -13.47 -24.64
C SER A 136 -30.24 -12.54 -23.49
N CYS A 137 -29.94 -13.09 -22.30
CA CYS A 137 -29.54 -12.35 -21.12
C CYS A 137 -28.16 -11.67 -21.27
N VAL A 138 -27.25 -12.28 -22.03
CA VAL A 138 -25.92 -11.74 -22.34
C VAL A 138 -26.00 -10.71 -23.46
N LYS A 139 -26.82 -10.98 -24.47
CA LYS A 139 -26.99 -10.13 -25.65
C LYS A 139 -27.33 -8.67 -25.31
N LYS A 140 -28.25 -8.44 -24.37
CA LYS A 140 -28.67 -7.07 -24.00
C LYS A 140 -27.53 -6.22 -23.43
N LYS A 141 -26.69 -6.81 -22.58
CA LYS A 141 -25.50 -6.14 -22.02
C LYS A 141 -24.47 -5.87 -23.10
N ALA A 142 -24.19 -6.86 -23.94
CA ALA A 142 -23.26 -6.74 -25.06
C ALA A 142 -23.71 -5.63 -26.03
N GLU A 143 -24.98 -5.60 -26.42
CA GLU A 143 -25.53 -4.55 -27.29
C GLU A 143 -25.42 -3.15 -26.67
N TRP A 144 -25.68 -3.02 -25.37
CA TRP A 144 -25.50 -1.75 -24.66
C TRP A 144 -24.04 -1.30 -24.72
N ALA A 145 -23.08 -2.18 -24.42
CA ALA A 145 -21.65 -1.87 -24.45
C ALA A 145 -21.20 -1.47 -25.86
N LEU A 146 -21.52 -2.29 -26.87
CA LEU A 146 -21.20 -2.04 -28.29
C LEU A 146 -21.75 -0.70 -28.79
N ASN A 147 -22.97 -0.33 -28.39
CA ASN A 147 -23.56 0.96 -28.74
C ASN A 147 -22.76 2.14 -28.15
N TRP A 148 -22.25 2.02 -26.92
CA TRP A 148 -21.45 3.08 -26.30
C TRP A 148 -20.05 3.19 -26.90
N ILE A 149 -19.41 2.08 -27.28
CA ILE A 149 -18.10 2.08 -27.97
C ILE A 149 -18.15 2.98 -29.22
N GLN A 150 -19.27 2.95 -29.94
CA GLN A 150 -19.48 3.73 -31.17
C GLN A 150 -19.81 5.21 -30.92
N ASN A 151 -20.16 5.63 -29.70
CA ASN A 151 -20.52 7.02 -29.41
C ASN A 151 -19.35 7.97 -29.76
N PRO A 152 -19.57 9.15 -30.38
CA PRO A 152 -18.47 10.03 -30.76
C PRO A 152 -17.81 10.76 -29.57
N SER A 153 -18.51 10.96 -28.45
CA SER A 153 -17.99 11.71 -27.30
C SER A 153 -17.10 10.84 -26.42
N PHE A 154 -15.81 11.18 -26.33
CA PHE A 154 -14.84 10.52 -25.45
C PHE A 154 -15.32 10.50 -23.99
N ALA A 155 -15.76 11.65 -23.48
CA ALA A 155 -16.20 11.79 -22.09
C ALA A 155 -17.41 10.89 -21.76
N LYS A 156 -18.41 10.80 -22.65
CA LYS A 156 -19.56 9.91 -22.46
C LYS A 156 -19.17 8.44 -22.56
N ARG A 157 -18.26 8.10 -23.48
CA ARG A 157 -17.72 6.74 -23.56
C ARG A 157 -16.97 6.35 -22.30
N LEU A 158 -16.20 7.27 -21.71
CA LEU A 158 -15.46 7.01 -20.48
C LEU A 158 -16.39 6.72 -19.30
N VAL A 159 -17.50 7.45 -19.19
CA VAL A 159 -18.56 7.18 -18.19
C VAL A 159 -19.21 5.82 -18.44
N ALA A 160 -19.57 5.51 -19.69
CA ALA A 160 -20.15 4.22 -20.04
C ALA A 160 -19.17 3.07 -19.77
N PHE A 161 -17.88 3.27 -20.03
CA PHE A 161 -16.81 2.31 -19.75
C PHE A 161 -16.67 2.05 -18.25
N ALA A 162 -16.64 3.10 -17.43
CA ALA A 162 -16.66 2.95 -15.97
C ALA A 162 -17.90 2.18 -15.48
N ALA A 163 -19.04 2.29 -16.17
CA ALA A 163 -20.23 1.50 -15.84
C ALA A 163 -20.10 0.01 -16.25
N VAL A 164 -19.40 -0.30 -17.34
CA VAL A 164 -19.09 -1.70 -17.72
C VAL A 164 -18.23 -2.34 -16.63
N GLU A 165 -17.08 -1.75 -16.34
CA GLU A 165 -16.08 -2.23 -15.36
C GLU A 165 -16.66 -2.25 -13.94
N GLY A 166 -17.40 -1.20 -13.57
CA GLY A 166 -17.85 -0.97 -12.20
C GLY A 166 -19.23 -1.52 -11.84
N ILE A 167 -20.16 -1.68 -12.80
CA ILE A 167 -21.56 -2.07 -12.55
C ILE A 167 -21.91 -3.42 -13.19
N PHE A 168 -21.62 -3.63 -14.49
CA PHE A 168 -22.07 -4.84 -15.22
C PHE A 168 -21.48 -6.15 -14.73
N PHE A 169 -20.38 -6.09 -13.98
CA PHE A 169 -19.77 -7.24 -13.34
C PHE A 169 -20.04 -7.32 -11.84
N SER A 170 -20.53 -6.23 -11.23
CA SER A 170 -20.59 -6.07 -9.78
C SER A 170 -21.43 -7.14 -9.08
N GLY A 171 -22.61 -7.45 -9.61
CA GLY A 171 -23.49 -8.42 -9.00
C GLY A 171 -23.03 -9.87 -9.24
N SER A 172 -22.43 -10.16 -10.39
CA SER A 172 -21.76 -11.44 -10.66
C SER A 172 -20.58 -11.69 -9.71
N PHE A 173 -19.75 -10.68 -9.44
CA PHE A 173 -18.68 -10.77 -8.45
C PHE A 173 -19.23 -11.03 -7.04
N ALA A 174 -20.29 -10.32 -6.64
CA ALA A 174 -20.95 -10.55 -5.35
C ALA A 174 -21.54 -11.97 -5.25
N ALA A 175 -22.10 -12.49 -6.34
CA ALA A 175 -22.64 -13.84 -6.42
C ALA A 175 -21.56 -14.92 -6.28
N ILE A 176 -20.36 -14.72 -6.85
CA ILE A 176 -19.24 -15.64 -6.66
C ILE A 176 -18.67 -15.52 -5.24
N PHE A 177 -18.59 -14.33 -4.66
CA PHE A 177 -18.20 -14.16 -3.25
C PHE A 177 -19.17 -14.79 -2.26
N TRP A 178 -20.45 -14.90 -2.62
CA TRP A 178 -21.40 -15.69 -1.85
C TRP A 178 -21.02 -17.18 -1.79
N LEU A 179 -20.48 -17.76 -2.86
CA LEU A 179 -19.95 -19.13 -2.84
C LEU A 179 -18.71 -19.25 -1.94
N LYS A 180 -17.87 -18.22 -1.93
CA LYS A 180 -16.73 -18.14 -1.00
C LYS A 180 -17.19 -18.17 0.45
N LYS A 181 -18.25 -17.41 0.81
CA LYS A 181 -18.85 -17.44 2.15
C LYS A 181 -19.33 -18.85 2.53
N ARG A 182 -19.75 -19.64 1.54
CA ARG A 182 -20.18 -21.04 1.69
C ARG A 182 -19.01 -22.05 1.65
N GLY A 183 -17.78 -21.60 1.40
CA GLY A 183 -16.59 -22.45 1.35
C GLY A 183 -16.51 -23.36 0.12
N LEU A 184 -17.04 -22.92 -1.02
CA LEU A 184 -17.10 -23.68 -2.27
C LEU A 184 -16.25 -23.03 -3.36
N MET A 185 -15.77 -23.85 -4.29
CA MET A 185 -15.10 -23.44 -5.53
C MET A 185 -13.87 -22.53 -5.25
N PRO A 186 -12.85 -23.02 -4.53
CA PRO A 186 -11.74 -22.19 -4.07
C PRO A 186 -10.94 -21.56 -5.22
N GLY A 187 -10.77 -22.23 -6.34
CA GLY A 187 -10.11 -21.71 -7.53
C GLY A 187 -10.92 -20.59 -8.20
N LEU A 188 -12.21 -20.83 -8.46
CA LEU A 188 -13.14 -19.82 -9.00
C LEU A 188 -13.24 -18.58 -8.09
N THR A 189 -13.33 -18.79 -6.78
CA THR A 189 -13.47 -17.68 -5.83
C THR A 189 -12.17 -16.91 -5.65
N PHE A 190 -11.01 -17.57 -5.76
CA PHE A 190 -9.71 -16.92 -5.75
C PHE A 190 -9.46 -16.11 -7.02
N SER A 191 -9.73 -16.66 -8.21
CA SER A 191 -9.61 -15.88 -9.45
C SER A 191 -10.58 -14.68 -9.45
N ASN A 192 -11.79 -14.84 -8.91
CA ASN A 192 -12.74 -13.74 -8.74
C ASN A 192 -12.21 -12.63 -7.80
N GLU A 193 -11.39 -12.94 -6.78
CA GLU A 193 -10.70 -11.92 -5.97
C GLU A 193 -9.72 -11.10 -6.80
N LEU A 194 -8.94 -11.76 -7.66
CA LEU A 194 -7.94 -11.12 -8.49
C LEU A 194 -8.60 -10.25 -9.56
N ILE A 195 -9.59 -10.80 -10.28
CA ILE A 195 -10.30 -10.11 -11.35
C ILE A 195 -11.08 -8.91 -10.79
N SER A 196 -11.91 -9.11 -9.76
CA SER A 196 -12.71 -8.00 -9.19
C SER A 196 -11.86 -6.86 -8.59
N ARG A 197 -10.62 -7.15 -8.16
CA ARG A 197 -9.64 -6.14 -7.76
C ARG A 197 -9.17 -5.32 -8.96
N ASP A 198 -8.85 -6.00 -10.06
CA ASP A 198 -8.36 -5.38 -11.29
C ASP A 198 -9.44 -4.47 -11.90
N GLU A 199 -10.67 -4.97 -12.04
CA GLU A 199 -11.84 -4.19 -12.50
C GLU A 199 -12.11 -2.96 -11.62
N GLY A 200 -11.92 -3.10 -10.31
CA GLY A 200 -11.99 -1.97 -9.39
C GLY A 200 -10.97 -0.89 -9.72
N LEU A 201 -9.72 -1.27 -9.99
CA LEU A 201 -8.66 -0.34 -10.37
C LEU A 201 -8.87 0.28 -11.76
N HIS A 202 -9.42 -0.47 -12.71
CA HIS A 202 -9.78 0.03 -14.03
C HIS A 202 -10.90 1.08 -13.95
N CYS A 203 -11.94 0.80 -13.14
CA CYS A 203 -13.01 1.75 -12.85
C CYS A 203 -12.48 3.01 -12.17
N ASP A 204 -11.60 2.88 -11.17
CA ASP A 204 -10.93 4.00 -10.49
C ASP A 204 -10.16 4.86 -11.52
N PHE A 205 -9.44 4.21 -12.45
CA PHE A 205 -8.67 4.90 -13.49
C PHE A 205 -9.56 5.67 -14.46
N ALA A 206 -10.68 5.09 -14.88
CA ALA A 206 -11.68 5.76 -15.71
C ALA A 206 -12.24 7.01 -15.00
N CYS A 207 -12.57 6.90 -13.70
CA CYS A 207 -13.02 8.01 -12.88
C CYS A 207 -11.93 9.08 -12.72
N HIS A 208 -10.67 8.69 -12.51
CA HIS A 208 -9.54 9.61 -12.38
C HIS A 208 -9.32 10.42 -13.67
N LEU A 209 -9.32 9.75 -14.83
CA LEU A 209 -9.26 10.43 -16.13
C LEU A 209 -10.45 11.37 -16.33
N PHE A 210 -11.66 10.91 -16.01
CA PHE A 210 -12.86 11.73 -16.12
C PHE A 210 -12.79 12.97 -15.24
N ASN A 211 -12.28 12.84 -14.03
CA ASN A 211 -12.25 13.93 -13.05
C ASN A 211 -11.19 14.98 -13.37
N HIS A 212 -10.00 14.54 -13.74
CA HIS A 212 -8.81 15.40 -13.80
C HIS A 212 -8.35 15.74 -15.23
N TYR A 213 -8.74 14.95 -16.23
CA TYR A 213 -8.22 15.07 -17.60
C TYR A 213 -9.28 15.37 -18.66
N VAL A 214 -10.57 15.14 -18.36
CA VAL A 214 -11.68 15.51 -19.22
C VAL A 214 -12.18 16.92 -18.88
N THR A 215 -12.06 17.83 -19.86
CA THR A 215 -12.51 19.22 -19.72
C THR A 215 -13.99 19.38 -20.05
N ASN A 216 -14.45 18.79 -21.16
CA ASN A 216 -15.83 18.93 -21.63
C ASN A 216 -16.69 17.79 -21.10
N LYS A 217 -16.99 17.85 -19.80
CA LYS A 217 -17.77 16.80 -19.13
C LYS A 217 -19.24 16.82 -19.61
N PRO A 218 -19.88 15.64 -19.79
CA PRO A 218 -21.32 15.56 -19.96
C PRO A 218 -22.04 16.16 -18.75
N SER A 219 -23.28 16.58 -18.94
CA SER A 219 -24.10 17.07 -17.83
C SER A 219 -24.31 15.97 -16.79
N LYS A 220 -24.47 16.35 -15.51
CA LYS A 220 -24.80 15.38 -14.44
C LYS A 220 -26.01 14.52 -14.80
N HIS A 221 -27.01 15.10 -15.47
CA HIS A 221 -28.18 14.36 -15.96
C HIS A 221 -27.80 13.25 -16.95
N GLU A 222 -26.93 13.52 -17.92
CA GLU A 222 -26.47 12.52 -18.87
C GLU A 222 -25.64 11.42 -18.18
N ILE A 223 -24.80 11.77 -17.21
CA ILE A 223 -24.04 10.78 -16.41
C ILE A 223 -25.02 9.86 -15.66
N VAL A 224 -25.96 10.45 -14.92
CA VAL A 224 -26.98 9.71 -14.18
C VAL A 224 -27.80 8.82 -15.10
N GLN A 225 -28.14 9.29 -16.31
CA GLN A 225 -28.87 8.48 -17.28
C GLN A 225 -28.07 7.24 -17.69
N ILE A 226 -26.80 7.39 -18.09
CA ILE A 226 -25.92 6.29 -18.47
C ILE A 226 -25.83 5.24 -17.35
N ILE A 227 -25.56 5.71 -16.12
CA ILE A 227 -25.44 4.83 -14.95
C ILE A 227 -26.78 4.14 -14.63
N SER A 228 -27.89 4.87 -14.65
CA SER A 228 -29.21 4.30 -14.34
C SER A 228 -29.65 3.24 -15.36
N ASP A 229 -29.27 3.41 -16.63
CA ASP A 229 -29.56 2.42 -17.66
C ASP A 229 -28.70 1.16 -17.47
N ALA A 230 -27.44 1.31 -17.08
CA ALA A 230 -26.60 0.18 -16.70
C ALA A 230 -27.16 -0.59 -15.49
N VAL A 231 -27.61 0.13 -14.44
CA VAL A 231 -28.23 -0.47 -13.25
C VAL A 231 -29.46 -1.30 -13.61
N LYS A 232 -30.38 -0.77 -14.43
CA LYS A 232 -31.59 -1.50 -14.83
C LYS A 232 -31.24 -2.81 -15.52
N ILE A 233 -30.28 -2.78 -16.45
CA ILE A 233 -29.83 -3.97 -17.19
C ILE A 233 -29.20 -4.99 -16.24
N GLU A 234 -28.37 -4.54 -15.30
CA GLU A 234 -27.71 -5.42 -14.32
C GLU A 234 -28.73 -6.08 -13.37
N GLN A 235 -29.71 -5.30 -12.90
CA GLN A 235 -30.78 -5.82 -12.05
C GLN A 235 -31.64 -6.86 -12.78
N GLU A 236 -32.03 -6.60 -14.03
CA GLU A 236 -32.76 -7.55 -14.87
C GLU A 236 -31.96 -8.84 -15.08
N PHE A 237 -30.65 -8.71 -15.37
CA PHE A 237 -29.76 -9.85 -15.55
C PHE A 237 -29.76 -10.77 -14.33
N LEU A 238 -29.59 -10.23 -13.11
CA LEU A 238 -29.42 -11.04 -11.88
C LEU A 238 -30.70 -11.36 -11.12
N THR A 239 -31.85 -10.84 -11.55
CA THR A 239 -33.13 -11.10 -10.85
C THR A 239 -34.22 -11.69 -11.72
N GLU A 240 -34.08 -11.60 -13.03
CA GLU A 240 -35.07 -12.10 -13.97
C GLU A 240 -34.44 -13.13 -14.92
N ALA A 241 -33.37 -12.74 -15.62
CA ALA A 241 -32.79 -13.56 -16.68
C ALA A 241 -31.91 -14.69 -16.14
N LEU A 242 -31.12 -14.42 -15.10
CA LEU A 242 -30.30 -15.37 -14.36
C LEU A 242 -30.45 -15.10 -12.86
N PRO A 243 -31.57 -15.49 -12.24
CA PRO A 243 -31.89 -15.09 -10.87
C PRO A 243 -30.88 -15.61 -9.85
N VAL A 244 -30.34 -14.73 -9.00
CA VAL A 244 -29.42 -15.11 -7.91
C VAL A 244 -30.07 -16.01 -6.84
N SER A 245 -31.40 -16.16 -6.86
CA SER A 245 -32.10 -17.16 -6.05
C SER A 245 -31.70 -18.59 -6.38
N LEU A 246 -31.18 -18.85 -7.59
CA LEU A 246 -30.65 -20.16 -8.00
C LEU A 246 -29.45 -20.61 -7.14
N ILE A 247 -28.70 -19.67 -6.57
CA ILE A 247 -27.58 -19.93 -5.66
C ILE A 247 -27.92 -19.63 -4.19
N GLY A 248 -29.19 -19.40 -3.89
CA GLY A 248 -29.70 -19.13 -2.54
C GLY A 248 -29.52 -17.69 -2.05
N MET A 249 -29.29 -16.72 -2.95
CA MET A 249 -29.27 -15.30 -2.59
C MET A 249 -30.65 -14.63 -2.77
N ASN A 250 -30.86 -13.50 -2.11
CA ASN A 250 -32.09 -12.72 -2.22
C ASN A 250 -31.99 -11.69 -3.36
N CYS A 251 -32.88 -11.80 -4.36
CA CYS A 251 -32.93 -10.88 -5.49
C CYS A 251 -33.13 -9.40 -5.10
N THR A 252 -33.91 -9.12 -4.04
CA THR A 252 -34.13 -7.75 -3.55
C THR A 252 -32.83 -7.16 -3.00
N LEU A 253 -32.09 -7.95 -2.22
CA LEU A 253 -30.78 -7.52 -1.71
C LEU A 253 -29.77 -7.36 -2.84
N MET A 254 -29.82 -8.20 -3.88
CA MET A 254 -28.96 -8.02 -5.05
C MET A 254 -29.26 -6.70 -5.78
N LYS A 255 -30.54 -6.34 -5.97
CA LYS A 255 -30.91 -5.02 -6.54
C LYS A 255 -30.36 -3.87 -5.72
N GLN A 256 -30.52 -3.93 -4.40
CA GLN A 256 -29.99 -2.93 -3.48
C GLN A 256 -28.46 -2.84 -3.55
N TYR A 257 -27.75 -3.96 -3.68
CA TYR A 257 -26.29 -3.96 -3.80
C TYR A 257 -25.83 -3.28 -5.11
N ILE A 258 -26.49 -3.56 -6.23
CA ILE A 258 -26.19 -2.91 -7.52
C ILE A 258 -26.42 -1.40 -7.42
N GLU A 259 -27.50 -0.97 -6.76
CA GLU A 259 -27.80 0.45 -6.50
C GLU A 259 -26.75 1.11 -5.61
N PHE A 260 -26.28 0.41 -4.56
CA PHE A 260 -25.19 0.86 -3.70
C PHE A 260 -23.89 1.07 -4.49
N VAL A 261 -23.54 0.13 -5.38
CA VAL A 261 -22.36 0.25 -6.25
C VAL A 261 -22.49 1.42 -7.22
N ALA A 262 -23.68 1.61 -7.80
CA ALA A 262 -23.96 2.71 -8.71
C ALA A 262 -23.88 4.08 -8.02
N ASP A 263 -24.38 4.20 -6.79
CA ASP A 263 -24.26 5.43 -6.00
C ASP A 263 -22.81 5.79 -5.70
N ARG A 264 -21.97 4.79 -5.40
CA ARG A 264 -20.53 5.00 -5.23
C ARG A 264 -19.90 5.52 -6.53
N LEU A 265 -20.20 4.90 -7.67
CA LEU A 265 -19.67 5.33 -8.96
C LEU A 265 -20.16 6.74 -9.34
N LEU A 266 -21.43 7.05 -9.10
CA LEU A 266 -21.97 8.40 -9.31
C LEU A 266 -21.21 9.44 -8.48
N TRP A 267 -20.97 9.13 -7.21
CA TRP A 267 -20.19 9.99 -6.32
C TRP A 267 -18.76 10.20 -6.83
N GLU A 268 -18.08 9.11 -7.24
CA GLU A 268 -16.73 9.17 -7.81
C GLU A 268 -16.68 9.98 -9.11
N LEU A 269 -17.75 9.98 -9.91
CA LEU A 269 -17.88 10.82 -11.12
C LEU A 269 -18.35 12.27 -10.83
N GLY A 270 -18.44 12.67 -9.55
CA GLY A 270 -18.82 14.02 -9.13
C GLY A 270 -20.32 14.32 -9.19
N CYS A 271 -21.16 13.29 -9.27
CA CYS A 271 -22.61 13.38 -9.17
C CYS A 271 -23.10 13.12 -7.73
N ASP A 272 -24.32 13.55 -7.43
CA ASP A 272 -24.98 13.20 -6.17
C ASP A 272 -25.50 11.76 -6.24
N LYS A 273 -25.62 11.11 -5.09
CA LYS A 273 -26.21 9.77 -4.98
C LYS A 273 -27.66 9.78 -5.46
N MET A 274 -28.04 8.75 -6.21
CA MET A 274 -29.38 8.59 -6.76
C MET A 274 -30.27 7.72 -5.87
N TYR A 275 -29.76 6.57 -5.43
CA TYR A 275 -30.56 5.54 -4.75
C TYR A 275 -30.56 5.69 -3.22
N ASN A 276 -29.46 6.22 -2.67
CA ASN A 276 -29.22 6.45 -1.24
C ASN A 276 -29.43 5.18 -0.40
N VAL A 277 -28.93 4.05 -0.88
CA VAL A 277 -29.03 2.75 -0.20
C VAL A 277 -27.71 2.31 0.40
N GLU A 278 -27.79 1.50 1.45
CA GLU A 278 -26.63 0.89 2.11
C GLU A 278 -26.25 -0.45 1.45
N ASN A 279 -25.02 -0.90 1.67
CA ASN A 279 -24.57 -2.21 1.23
C ASN A 279 -25.31 -3.33 2.01
N PRO A 280 -26.07 -4.20 1.34
CA PRO A 280 -26.80 -5.28 2.02
C PRO A 280 -25.96 -6.52 2.31
N PHE A 281 -24.72 -6.60 1.79
CA PHE A 281 -23.86 -7.78 1.88
C PHE A 281 -22.64 -7.52 2.78
N ASP A 282 -22.74 -7.99 4.03
CA ASP A 282 -21.66 -7.98 5.04
C ASP A 282 -20.34 -8.55 4.50
N PHE A 283 -20.41 -9.67 3.78
CA PHE A 283 -19.24 -10.35 3.24
C PHE A 283 -18.50 -9.52 2.17
N MET A 284 -19.18 -8.59 1.49
CA MET A 284 -18.53 -7.70 0.52
C MET A 284 -17.66 -6.64 1.22
N GLU A 285 -17.95 -6.28 2.47
CA GLU A 285 -17.08 -5.40 3.26
C GLU A 285 -15.83 -6.13 3.72
N SER A 286 -15.99 -7.32 4.30
CA SER A 286 -14.86 -8.15 4.74
C SER A 286 -13.97 -8.58 3.58
N ILE A 287 -14.56 -8.84 2.40
CA ILE A 287 -13.81 -9.21 1.20
C ILE A 287 -13.13 -8.00 0.59
N ARG A 288 -13.73 -6.80 0.62
CA ARG A 288 -13.00 -5.58 0.29
C ARG A 288 -11.78 -5.41 1.18
N GLU A 289 -11.91 -5.61 2.49
CA GLU A 289 -10.76 -5.56 3.40
C GLU A 289 -9.69 -6.61 3.05
N ILE A 290 -10.07 -7.86 2.73
CA ILE A 290 -9.15 -8.96 2.36
C ILE A 290 -8.50 -8.72 0.98
N ILE A 291 -9.27 -8.28 -0.01
CA ILE A 291 -8.77 -7.92 -1.34
C ILE A 291 -7.83 -6.73 -1.19
N PHE A 292 -8.19 -5.73 -0.39
CA PHE A 292 -7.30 -4.62 -0.07
C PHE A 292 -6.02 -5.11 0.62
N PHE A 293 -6.11 -6.14 1.48
CA PHE A 293 -4.97 -6.81 2.15
C PHE A 293 -4.12 -7.69 1.21
N LYS A 294 -4.68 -8.19 0.10
CA LYS A 294 -3.99 -8.99 -0.91
C LYS A 294 -3.45 -8.14 -2.07
N SER A 295 -4.13 -7.04 -2.41
CA SER A 295 -3.68 -6.00 -3.34
C SER A 295 -2.68 -5.03 -2.71
N SER A 296 -2.47 -5.09 -1.40
CA SER A 296 -1.57 -4.22 -0.65
C SER A 296 -0.10 -4.61 -0.77
N THR A 297 0.32 -5.28 -1.84
CA THR A 297 1.70 -5.08 -2.28
C THR A 297 1.92 -3.62 -2.66
N TYR A 298 0.93 -2.90 -3.22
CA TYR A 298 1.07 -1.46 -3.52
C TYR A 298 -0.29 -0.72 -3.60
N SER A 299 -0.86 -0.23 -2.49
CA SER A 299 -1.75 0.94 -2.56
C SER A 299 -1.77 1.74 -1.25
N PHE A 300 -1.42 3.02 -1.38
CA PHE A 300 -1.35 4.02 -0.34
C PHE A 300 -2.75 4.34 0.17
N ILE A 301 -3.07 3.88 1.37
CA ILE A 301 -3.65 4.66 2.46
C ILE A 301 -3.37 3.82 3.72
N ASN A 302 -2.57 4.38 4.64
CA ASN A 302 -2.23 3.90 5.99
C ASN A 302 -0.90 3.19 6.26
N MET A 303 -0.02 2.96 5.29
CA MET A 303 1.31 2.38 5.56
C MET A 303 2.32 3.50 5.84
N VAL A 304 2.84 3.59 7.08
CA VAL A 304 3.81 4.62 7.47
C VAL A 304 4.95 3.97 8.25
N LYS A 305 6.12 3.93 7.62
CA LYS A 305 7.38 3.45 8.18
C LYS A 305 7.97 4.54 9.08
N ILE A 306 7.73 4.42 10.38
CA ILE A 306 8.27 5.34 11.39
C ILE A 306 9.47 4.70 12.09
N LEU A 307 10.57 5.44 12.12
CA LEU A 307 11.68 5.19 13.02
C LEU A 307 11.48 6.02 14.29
N VAL A 308 11.43 5.38 15.46
CA VAL A 308 11.34 6.08 16.75
C VAL A 308 12.71 6.04 17.42
N GLU A 309 13.35 7.20 17.57
CA GLU A 309 14.63 7.33 18.24
C GLU A 309 14.43 7.72 19.70
N ILE A 310 14.94 6.90 20.61
CA ILE A 310 14.95 7.23 22.04
C ILE A 310 16.26 7.95 22.38
N GLN A 311 16.14 9.16 22.93
CA GLN A 311 17.27 9.92 23.47
C GLN A 311 17.24 9.87 25.00
N ALA A 312 18.08 9.00 25.56
CA ALA A 312 18.25 8.80 27.01
C ALA A 312 19.70 8.41 27.30
N SER A 313 20.57 9.42 27.46
CA SER A 313 22.02 9.21 27.47
C SER A 313 22.52 8.42 28.69
N HIS A 314 21.90 8.56 29.86
CA HIS A 314 22.50 8.10 31.13
C HIS A 314 22.07 6.71 31.62
N VAL A 315 21.24 5.98 30.87
CA VAL A 315 20.55 4.80 31.42
C VAL A 315 20.91 3.52 30.66
N GLY A 316 21.68 2.67 31.34
CA GLY A 316 21.87 1.25 30.99
C GLY A 316 20.62 0.37 31.26
N ILE A 317 19.49 0.97 31.64
CA ILE A 317 18.18 0.32 31.78
C ILE A 317 17.45 0.33 30.45
N GLY A 318 17.43 -0.83 29.81
CA GLY A 318 16.23 -1.32 29.16
C GLY A 318 15.83 -0.62 27.86
N LYS A 319 16.75 -0.44 26.91
CA LYS A 319 16.40 -0.03 25.53
C LYS A 319 15.68 -1.15 24.79
N SER A 320 16.13 -2.39 25.03
CA SER A 320 15.38 -3.60 24.69
C SER A 320 14.15 -3.77 25.56
N THR A 321 14.14 -3.29 26.82
CA THR A 321 12.93 -3.27 27.66
C THR A 321 11.88 -2.34 27.06
N PHE A 322 12.21 -1.11 26.68
CA PHE A 322 11.28 -0.19 26.02
C PHE A 322 10.70 -0.81 24.75
N ALA A 323 11.53 -1.37 23.87
CA ALA A 323 11.02 -2.08 22.71
C ALA A 323 10.12 -3.29 23.04
N LYS A 324 10.49 -4.07 24.06
CA LYS A 324 9.72 -5.22 24.56
C LYS A 324 8.38 -4.80 25.13
N GLU A 325 8.33 -3.76 25.96
CA GLU A 325 7.09 -3.21 26.54
C GLU A 325 6.12 -2.70 25.45
N PHE A 326 6.65 -2.26 24.31
CA PHE A 326 5.87 -1.82 23.15
C PHE A 326 5.52 -2.93 22.16
N ASN A 327 6.06 -4.14 22.34
CA ASN A 327 5.99 -5.23 21.38
C ASN A 327 6.35 -4.77 19.95
N LYS A 328 7.44 -4.00 19.82
CA LYS A 328 7.92 -3.50 18.53
C LYS A 328 9.30 -4.06 18.19
N PRO A 329 9.58 -4.26 16.89
CA PRO A 329 10.93 -4.58 16.43
C PRO A 329 11.87 -3.42 16.81
N TRP A 330 13.11 -3.77 17.11
CA TRP A 330 14.09 -2.81 17.59
C TRP A 330 15.43 -3.04 16.91
N VAL A 331 16.14 -1.93 16.74
CA VAL A 331 17.51 -1.92 16.25
C VAL A 331 18.42 -1.46 17.39
N ASP A 332 19.41 -2.29 17.72
CA ASP A 332 20.38 -1.99 18.77
C ASP A 332 21.48 -1.05 18.27
N ASP A 333 22.29 -0.58 19.22
CA ASP A 333 23.46 0.27 19.09
C ASP A 333 24.21 0.11 17.76
N CYS A 334 24.70 1.23 17.23
CA CYS A 334 25.54 1.36 16.03
C CYS A 334 26.90 0.60 16.09
N ILE A 335 27.09 -0.26 17.10
CA ILE A 335 28.33 -0.91 17.53
C ILE A 335 28.15 -2.45 17.60
N GLN A 336 27.00 -3.00 17.22
CA GLN A 336 26.88 -4.46 16.97
C GLN A 336 27.56 -4.82 15.65
N LEU A 337 28.88 -4.70 15.62
CA LEU A 337 29.67 -5.29 14.57
C LEU A 337 30.22 -6.60 15.10
N VAL A 338 29.80 -7.69 14.47
CA VAL A 338 30.50 -8.97 14.57
C VAL A 338 31.85 -8.90 13.83
N GLU A 339 32.24 -7.74 13.26
CA GLU A 339 33.51 -7.60 12.51
C GLU A 339 34.27 -6.26 12.67
N SER A 340 33.84 -5.30 13.50
CA SER A 340 34.62 -4.07 13.75
C SER A 340 35.32 -4.16 15.09
N ASP A 341 36.59 -3.80 15.09
CA ASP A 341 37.41 -3.70 16.28
C ASP A 341 36.82 -2.69 17.30
N PRO A 342 36.31 -3.15 18.46
CA PRO A 342 35.71 -2.25 19.45
C PRO A 342 36.69 -1.24 20.02
N SER A 343 38.00 -1.51 19.97
CA SER A 343 39.03 -0.54 20.34
C SER A 343 39.02 0.70 19.44
N PHE A 344 38.50 0.61 18.22
CA PHE A 344 38.32 1.77 17.34
C PHE A 344 37.36 2.81 17.90
N PHE A 345 36.32 2.42 18.63
CA PHE A 345 35.31 3.35 19.15
C PHE A 345 35.58 3.82 20.59
N TYR A 346 36.28 3.00 21.37
CA TYR A 346 36.56 3.27 22.79
C TYR A 346 38.04 3.60 23.08
N GLY A 347 38.93 3.41 22.11
CA GLY A 347 40.38 3.64 22.20
C GLY A 347 40.88 4.88 21.47
N ASP A 348 42.19 5.10 21.56
CA ASP A 348 42.86 6.28 21.01
C ASP A 348 42.89 6.26 19.47
N VAL A 349 42.77 7.44 18.87
CA VAL A 349 42.61 7.66 17.42
C VAL A 349 43.91 7.35 16.64
N ASN A 350 45.01 7.19 17.36
CA ASN A 350 46.36 6.97 16.85
C ASN A 350 46.59 5.55 16.29
N GLU A 351 45.73 4.58 16.60
CA GLU A 351 45.95 3.16 16.25
C GLU A 351 45.56 2.80 14.80
N TYR A 352 44.86 3.67 14.07
CA TYR A 352 44.32 3.37 12.74
C TYR A 352 44.81 4.35 11.66
N GLY A 353 45.97 4.05 11.08
CA GLY A 353 46.49 4.67 9.85
C GLY A 353 47.03 6.10 9.97
N GLU A 354 47.70 6.57 8.92
CA GLU A 354 48.21 7.94 8.80
C GLU A 354 47.08 8.90 8.34
N GLY A 355 46.85 9.99 9.08
CA GLY A 355 45.84 11.01 8.80
C GLY A 355 45.65 11.98 9.98
N ASN A 356 45.10 13.17 9.73
CA ASN A 356 44.77 14.15 10.80
C ASN A 356 43.59 13.63 11.65
N ASP A 357 43.67 13.80 12.98
CA ASP A 357 42.67 13.39 13.98
C ASP A 357 41.24 13.79 13.62
N GLN A 358 41.04 14.98 13.04
CA GLN A 358 39.72 15.46 12.61
C GLN A 358 39.08 14.55 11.55
N PHE A 359 39.87 14.04 10.60
CA PHE A 359 39.39 13.13 9.57
C PHE A 359 39.00 11.78 10.17
N LYS A 360 39.80 11.27 11.11
CA LYS A 360 39.55 9.99 11.79
C LYS A 360 38.28 10.05 12.65
N HIS A 361 38.04 11.17 13.34
CA HIS A 361 36.79 11.40 14.07
C HIS A 361 35.57 11.50 13.16
N LEU A 362 35.70 12.17 12.02
CA LEU A 362 34.63 12.22 11.04
C LEU A 362 34.31 10.84 10.44
N LEU A 363 35.34 10.04 10.17
CA LEU A 363 35.18 8.65 9.70
C LEU A 363 34.45 7.79 10.73
N ARG A 364 34.80 7.89 12.01
CA ARG A 364 34.08 7.23 13.12
C ARG A 364 32.59 7.56 13.08
N CYS A 365 32.24 8.84 12.92
CA CYS A 365 30.85 9.26 12.81
C CYS A 365 30.15 8.61 11.61
N TYR A 366 30.72 8.65 10.41
CA TYR A 366 30.07 8.07 9.24
C TYR A 366 29.88 6.56 9.37
N LEU A 367 30.84 5.84 9.96
CA LEU A 367 30.71 4.41 10.23
C LEU A 367 29.56 4.12 11.19
N VAL A 368 29.41 4.91 12.27
CA VAL A 368 28.27 4.78 13.19
C VAL A 368 26.93 4.94 12.44
N LEU A 369 26.83 5.90 11.52
CA LEU A 369 25.60 6.10 10.73
C LEU A 369 25.33 4.96 9.76
N GLU A 370 26.35 4.46 9.07
CA GLU A 370 26.20 3.35 8.12
C GLU A 370 25.87 2.03 8.81
N ASN A 371 26.50 1.75 9.94
CA ASN A 371 26.21 0.54 10.70
C ASN A 371 24.79 0.55 11.25
N PHE A 372 24.32 1.72 11.70
CA PHE A 372 22.93 1.88 12.08
C PHE A 372 21.99 1.64 10.89
N ALA A 373 22.29 2.23 9.73
CA ALA A 373 21.48 2.08 8.54
C ALA A 373 21.39 0.62 8.07
N ALA A 374 22.51 -0.12 8.06
CA ALA A 374 22.55 -1.54 7.75
C ALA A 374 21.76 -2.39 8.76
N SER A 375 21.88 -2.07 10.06
CA SER A 375 21.13 -2.78 11.10
C SER A 375 19.62 -2.53 10.98
N LEU A 376 19.23 -1.29 10.69
CA LEU A 376 17.85 -0.92 10.43
C LEU A 376 17.30 -1.67 9.21
N ASP A 377 18.07 -1.73 8.13
CA ASP A 377 17.70 -2.45 6.90
C ASP A 377 17.46 -3.95 7.16
N ASN A 378 18.36 -4.59 7.92
CA ASN A 378 18.21 -6.00 8.30
C ASN A 378 16.95 -6.25 9.16
N VAL A 379 16.67 -5.38 10.13
CA VAL A 379 15.45 -5.49 10.95
C VAL A 379 14.21 -5.23 10.09
N ALA A 380 14.28 -4.29 9.15
CA ALA A 380 13.19 -3.94 8.25
C ALA A 380 12.94 -4.99 7.15
N ALA A 381 13.95 -5.78 6.76
CA ALA A 381 13.86 -6.74 5.66
C ALA A 381 12.76 -7.80 5.83
N ASN A 382 12.42 -8.13 7.08
CA ASN A 382 11.37 -9.10 7.43
C ASN A 382 10.05 -8.43 7.85
N LEU A 383 10.00 -7.10 7.81
CA LEU A 383 8.80 -6.32 8.13
C LEU A 383 8.12 -5.91 6.83
N GLY A 384 6.79 -5.85 6.86
CA GLY A 384 6.01 -5.42 5.72
C GLY A 384 6.22 -3.94 5.38
N THR A 385 5.27 -3.38 4.63
CA THR A 385 5.32 -1.99 4.17
C THR A 385 4.87 -0.97 5.23
N ASP A 386 4.24 -1.39 6.34
CA ASP A 386 3.94 -0.58 7.52
C ASP A 386 4.71 -1.10 8.74
N TRP A 387 5.58 -0.28 9.31
CA TRP A 387 6.28 -0.65 10.53
C TRP A 387 6.58 0.55 11.42
N THR A 388 6.79 0.23 12.70
CA THR A 388 7.38 1.16 13.66
C THR A 388 8.55 0.44 14.30
N ILE A 389 9.76 0.88 13.96
CA ILE A 389 10.98 0.33 14.52
C ILE A 389 11.46 1.30 15.59
N ILE A 390 11.84 0.75 16.75
CA ILE A 390 12.39 1.54 17.84
C ILE A 390 13.91 1.44 17.77
N ALA A 391 14.56 2.60 17.61
CA ALA A 391 16.00 2.75 17.76
C ALA A 391 16.32 3.04 19.23
N SER A 392 17.20 2.21 19.78
CA SER A 392 17.65 2.28 21.16
C SER A 392 18.39 3.60 21.48
N ARG A 393 19.00 4.23 20.46
CA ARG A 393 19.68 5.52 20.52
C ARG A 393 19.55 6.25 19.20
N SER A 394 19.67 7.57 19.27
CA SER A 394 19.97 8.37 18.09
C SER A 394 21.39 8.09 17.60
N PRO A 395 21.58 7.68 16.33
CA PRO A 395 22.90 7.37 15.81
C PRO A 395 23.75 8.65 15.64
N ILE A 396 23.13 9.81 15.43
CA ILE A 396 23.87 11.09 15.37
C ILE A 396 24.46 11.47 16.74
N ILE A 397 23.70 11.26 17.82
CA ILE A 397 24.22 11.49 19.17
C ILE A 397 25.37 10.53 19.48
N SER A 398 25.23 9.28 19.03
CA SER A 398 26.29 8.27 19.15
C SER A 398 27.55 8.68 18.37
N CYS A 399 27.42 9.25 17.17
CA CYS A 399 28.55 9.76 16.38
C CYS A 399 29.37 10.78 17.16
N ILE A 400 28.70 11.81 17.68
CA ILE A 400 29.34 12.90 18.43
C ILE A 400 30.00 12.37 19.70
N GLN A 401 29.34 11.42 20.37
CA GLN A 401 29.86 10.79 21.57
C GLN A 401 31.17 10.02 21.32
N PHE A 402 31.28 9.27 20.22
CA PHE A 402 32.50 8.50 19.88
C PHE A 402 33.58 9.32 19.16
N ALA A 403 33.22 10.49 18.63
CA ALA A 403 34.18 11.38 17.99
C ALA A 403 35.14 12.04 18.98
N SER A 404 34.86 12.07 20.28
CA SER A 404 35.76 12.67 21.31
C SER A 404 36.26 14.11 21.05
N GLN A 405 35.79 14.79 20.01
CA GLN A 405 36.02 16.20 19.63
C GLN A 405 34.72 16.76 19.03
N ASP A 406 34.64 18.09 18.92
CA ASP A 406 33.48 18.73 18.32
C ASP A 406 33.47 18.51 16.80
N VAL A 407 32.47 17.78 16.31
CA VAL A 407 32.27 17.52 14.88
C VAL A 407 31.06 18.30 14.40
N ASN A 408 31.17 18.92 13.22
CA ASN A 408 30.03 19.59 12.61
C ASN A 408 28.93 18.58 12.26
N TRP A 409 27.87 18.57 13.06
CA TRP A 409 26.80 17.58 12.98
C TRP A 409 25.79 17.86 11.86
N LYS A 410 25.68 19.09 11.35
CA LYS A 410 24.68 19.43 10.31
C LYS A 410 24.88 18.63 9.01
N PRO A 411 26.10 18.52 8.44
CA PRO A 411 26.34 17.64 7.29
C PRO A 411 26.02 16.17 7.57
N MET A 412 26.34 15.68 8.77
CA MET A 412 26.08 14.30 9.19
C MET A 412 24.59 14.02 9.32
N MET A 413 23.82 14.99 9.84
CA MET A 413 22.36 14.91 9.91
C MET A 413 21.73 14.86 8.52
N ASN A 414 22.20 15.71 7.60
CA ASN A 414 21.75 15.69 6.21
C ASN A 414 22.09 14.37 5.51
N TYR A 415 23.28 13.83 5.77
CA TYR A 415 23.69 12.52 5.30
C TYR A 415 22.75 11.42 5.81
N TYR A 416 22.52 11.39 7.12
CA TYR A 416 21.66 10.40 7.76
C TYR A 416 20.22 10.47 7.27
N LYS A 417 19.65 11.68 7.13
CA LYS A 417 18.32 11.90 6.55
C LYS A 417 18.21 11.34 5.12
N ARG A 418 19.24 11.53 4.29
CA ARG A 418 19.29 10.93 2.95
C ARG A 418 19.37 9.40 3.01
N ARG A 419 20.16 8.85 3.93
CA ARG A 419 20.30 7.40 4.10
C ARG A 419 18.99 6.75 4.53
N LEU A 420 18.30 7.32 5.52
CA LEU A 420 16.97 6.87 5.95
C LEU A 420 15.94 6.95 4.83
N LYS A 421 15.97 8.01 4.02
CA LYS A 421 15.10 8.13 2.85
C LYS A 421 15.35 7.01 1.82
N GLN A 422 16.61 6.60 1.62
CA GLN A 422 16.94 5.47 0.74
C GLN A 422 16.39 4.13 1.25
N LEU A 423 16.32 3.95 2.58
CA LEU A 423 15.71 2.79 3.23
C LEU A 423 14.17 2.86 3.26
N GLY A 424 13.58 3.92 2.72
CA GLY A 424 12.13 4.11 2.69
C GLY A 424 11.52 4.45 4.05
N VAL A 425 12.26 5.09 4.96
CA VAL A 425 11.69 5.59 6.22
C VAL A 425 10.92 6.89 5.94
N ASP A 426 9.63 6.91 6.29
CA ASP A 426 8.74 8.04 6.02
C ASP A 426 8.94 9.18 7.02
N ALA A 427 9.19 8.85 8.29
CA ALA A 427 9.49 9.83 9.32
C ALA A 427 10.33 9.27 10.47
N VAL A 428 11.02 10.20 11.13
CA VAL A 428 11.73 9.95 12.39
C VAL A 428 11.04 10.74 13.50
N LEU A 429 10.68 10.05 14.58
CA LEU A 429 10.20 10.65 15.81
C LEU A 429 11.24 10.48 16.91
N VAL A 430 11.78 11.58 17.39
CA VAL A 430 12.74 11.63 18.49
C VAL A 430 11.99 11.85 19.80
N LEU A 431 12.07 10.88 20.72
CA LEU A 431 11.55 10.98 22.08
C LEU A 431 12.72 11.22 23.04
N ASP A 432 12.78 12.42 23.61
CA ASP A 432 13.88 12.87 24.46
C ASP A 432 13.50 12.89 25.94
N TYR A 433 14.16 12.01 26.70
CA TYR A 433 14.02 11.88 28.16
C TYR A 433 15.21 12.49 28.93
N GLY A 434 16.20 13.06 28.21
CA GLY A 434 17.54 13.37 28.73
C GLY A 434 17.57 14.27 29.96
N ASN A 435 16.80 15.37 29.96
CA ASN A 435 16.77 16.32 31.07
C ASN A 435 16.16 15.72 32.35
N SER A 436 15.07 14.95 32.23
CA SER A 436 14.42 14.32 33.37
C SER A 436 15.31 13.26 34.03
N ILE A 437 16.06 12.51 33.23
CA ILE A 437 16.97 11.46 33.72
C ILE A 437 18.21 12.06 34.38
N GLN A 438 18.78 13.13 33.82
CA GLN A 438 19.96 13.80 34.41
C GLN A 438 19.71 14.30 35.83
N ASN A 439 18.49 14.76 36.09
CA ASN A 439 18.10 15.25 37.40
C ASN A 439 17.84 14.12 38.42
N ASN A 440 17.91 12.85 38.00
CA ASN A 440 17.71 11.67 38.83
C ASN A 440 19.03 10.87 38.97
N GLU A 441 19.83 11.25 39.96
CA GLU A 441 21.14 10.63 40.22
C GLU A 441 21.05 9.12 40.48
N GLU A 442 19.97 8.64 41.11
CA GLU A 442 19.73 7.22 41.36
C GLU A 442 19.58 6.42 40.07
N ALA A 443 18.89 6.99 39.07
CA ALA A 443 18.72 6.37 37.77
C ALA A 443 20.04 6.23 37.00
N VAL A 444 20.91 7.26 37.08
CA VAL A 444 22.24 7.25 36.44
C VAL A 444 23.15 6.22 37.11
N GLN A 445 23.17 6.16 38.45
CA GLN A 445 23.92 5.15 39.19
C GLN A 445 23.43 3.72 38.90
N MET A 446 22.12 3.53 38.77
CA MET A 446 21.56 2.25 38.38
C MET A 446 21.97 1.85 36.96
N GLY A 447 22.07 2.82 36.03
CA GLY A 447 22.60 2.63 34.68
C GLY A 447 24.04 2.13 34.69
N PHE A 448 24.91 2.78 35.46
CA PHE A 448 26.31 2.37 35.65
C PHE A 448 26.43 0.95 36.21
N LYS A 449 25.68 0.62 37.27
CA LYS A 449 25.67 -0.73 37.86
C LYS A 449 25.28 -1.80 36.85
N ARG A 450 24.28 -1.53 36.00
CA ARG A 450 23.85 -2.50 34.97
C ARG A 450 24.88 -2.64 33.85
N MET A 451 25.50 -1.54 33.43
CA MET A 451 26.63 -1.58 32.50
C MET A 451 27.74 -2.48 33.07
N TRP A 452 28.10 -2.32 34.35
CA TRP A 452 29.12 -3.15 34.98
C TRP A 452 28.82 -4.66 34.92
N VAL A 453 27.55 -5.04 35.12
CA VAL A 453 27.10 -6.45 35.09
C VAL A 453 27.16 -7.05 33.68
N ARG A 454 26.84 -6.27 32.64
CA ARG A 454 26.69 -6.77 31.25
C ARG A 454 27.83 -6.37 30.31
N GLY A 455 28.73 -5.52 30.79
CA GLY A 455 29.75 -4.84 30.00
C GLY A 455 30.77 -5.81 29.46
N ARG A 456 31.33 -5.47 28.30
CA ARG A 456 32.46 -6.16 27.70
C ARG A 456 33.76 -5.59 28.26
N LYS A 457 34.87 -6.31 28.09
CA LYS A 457 36.18 -5.93 28.61
C LYS A 457 36.55 -4.45 28.32
N PHE A 458 36.35 -3.99 27.09
CA PHE A 458 36.64 -2.62 26.69
C PHE A 458 35.67 -1.58 27.29
N GLU A 459 34.41 -1.94 27.57
CA GLU A 459 33.47 -1.05 28.26
C GLU A 459 33.88 -0.87 29.73
N TRP A 460 34.40 -1.92 30.37
CA TRP A 460 34.96 -1.80 31.72
C TRP A 460 36.23 -0.96 31.76
N GLU A 461 37.09 -1.08 30.74
CA GLU A 461 38.29 -0.26 30.61
C GLU A 461 37.94 1.22 30.39
N ALA A 462 36.98 1.52 29.51
CA ALA A 462 36.53 2.87 29.22
C ALA A 462 35.70 3.50 30.36
N PHE A 463 34.89 2.70 31.06
CA PHE A 463 33.99 3.14 32.13
C PHE A 463 34.37 2.53 33.48
N ASN A 464 35.64 2.63 33.84
CA ASN A 464 36.18 2.07 35.07
C ASN A 464 35.71 2.78 36.35
N THR A 465 35.15 3.99 36.24
CA THR A 465 34.57 4.76 37.35
C THR A 465 33.19 5.32 36.97
N TYR A 466 32.37 5.59 37.98
CA TYR A 466 31.07 6.23 37.79
C TYR A 466 31.21 7.62 37.17
N GLU A 467 32.25 8.37 37.55
CA GLU A 467 32.58 9.70 37.07
C GLU A 467 32.98 9.69 35.59
N HIS A 468 33.74 8.69 35.14
CA HIS A 468 34.06 8.51 33.71
C HIS A 468 32.82 8.13 32.91
N TYR A 469 31.99 7.21 33.43
CA TYR A 469 30.69 6.89 32.83
C TYR A 469 29.82 8.14 32.68
N LYS A 470 29.63 8.89 33.77
CA LYS A 470 28.80 10.10 33.81
C LYS A 470 29.32 11.18 32.86
N SER A 471 30.62 11.48 32.88
CA SER A 471 31.22 12.53 32.05
C SER A 471 31.12 12.22 30.55
N PHE A 472 31.28 10.96 30.16
CA PHE A 472 31.13 10.51 28.77
C PHE A 472 29.74 10.80 28.19
N PHE A 473 28.67 10.61 28.99
CA PHE A 473 27.31 10.90 28.57
C PHE A 473 26.92 12.38 28.73
N GLN A 474 27.47 13.10 29.71
CA GLN A 474 27.25 14.53 29.88
C GLN A 474 27.74 15.34 28.68
N ARG A 475 28.87 14.94 28.10
CA ARG A 475 29.40 15.57 26.90
C ARG A 475 28.44 15.49 25.72
N ALA A 476 27.87 14.32 25.46
CA ALA A 476 26.92 14.12 24.37
C ALA A 476 25.68 15.02 24.52
N GLU A 477 25.23 15.23 25.77
CA GLU A 477 24.11 16.11 26.10
C GLU A 477 24.46 17.59 25.96
N GLN A 478 25.70 18.00 26.25
CA GLN A 478 26.15 19.38 26.05
C GLN A 478 26.10 19.79 24.56
N VAL A 479 26.57 18.92 23.66
CA VAL A 479 26.61 19.19 22.21
C VAL A 479 25.22 19.05 21.57
N LYS A 480 24.33 18.29 22.21
CA LYS A 480 22.95 18.06 21.76
C LYS A 480 22.06 19.31 21.86
N SER A 481 22.37 20.29 22.72
CA SER A 481 21.53 21.48 22.91
C SER A 481 21.21 22.20 21.59
N ASP A 482 22.23 22.46 20.77
CA ASP A 482 22.07 23.11 19.47
C ASP A 482 21.25 22.25 18.48
N MET A 483 21.38 20.92 18.56
CA MET A 483 20.60 19.99 17.75
C MET A 483 19.12 19.98 18.16
N VAL A 484 18.85 19.99 19.46
CA VAL A 484 17.50 20.03 20.02
C VAL A 484 16.81 21.31 19.62
N GLU A 485 17.49 22.46 19.70
CA GLU A 485 16.92 23.73 19.22
C GLU A 485 16.58 23.70 17.72
N ALA A 486 17.43 23.09 16.89
CA ALA A 486 17.15 22.92 15.47
C ALA A 486 15.98 21.96 15.22
N MET A 487 15.90 20.85 15.96
CA MET A 487 14.78 19.89 15.86
C MET A 487 13.45 20.46 16.36
N LYS A 488 13.46 21.29 17.41
CA LYS A 488 12.27 22.03 17.89
C LYS A 488 11.72 23.02 16.87
N LYS A 489 12.52 23.41 15.87
CA LYS A 489 12.11 24.22 14.72
C LYS A 489 11.70 23.37 13.51
N ASP A 490 11.52 22.06 13.70
CA ASP A 490 11.19 21.07 12.67
C ASP A 490 12.20 21.03 11.49
N GLU A 491 13.47 21.43 11.71
CA GLU A 491 14.46 21.50 10.62
C GLU A 491 14.86 20.11 10.08
N PHE A 492 14.82 19.07 10.92
CA PHE A 492 15.34 17.73 10.57
C PHE A 492 14.32 16.61 10.77
N PHE A 493 13.91 16.36 12.02
CA PHE A 493 13.04 15.25 12.47
C PHE A 493 12.00 15.76 13.47
N HIS A 494 10.90 15.03 13.63
CA HIS A 494 9.91 15.34 14.67
C HIS A 494 10.52 15.10 16.04
N TYR A 495 10.32 16.03 16.96
CA TYR A 495 10.95 16.01 18.26
C TYR A 495 9.96 16.24 19.38
N LYS A 496 10.10 15.46 20.46
CA LYS A 496 9.26 15.59 21.65
C LYS A 496 10.07 15.33 22.92
N GLU A 497 10.03 16.30 23.83
CA GLU A 497 10.47 16.11 25.21
C GLU A 497 9.42 15.31 26.00
N VAL A 498 9.88 14.30 26.73
CA VAL A 498 9.03 13.41 27.51
C VAL A 498 9.60 13.30 28.92
N ALA A 499 8.73 13.41 29.93
CA ALA A 499 9.11 13.15 31.31
C ALA A 499 9.46 11.66 31.48
N PHE A 500 10.42 11.36 32.34
CA PHE A 500 10.80 9.98 32.66
C PHE A 500 10.31 9.61 34.05
N ASP A 501 9.47 8.59 34.13
CA ASP A 501 8.95 7.99 35.35
C ASP A 501 9.22 6.47 35.33
N GLY A 502 10.45 6.07 35.02
CA GLY A 502 10.87 4.67 35.08
C GLY A 502 10.31 3.75 33.99
N PHE A 503 9.77 4.29 32.90
CA PHE A 503 9.00 3.53 31.89
C PHE A 503 7.76 2.84 32.47
N MET A 504 7.13 3.48 33.46
CA MET A 504 5.83 3.04 33.97
C MET A 504 4.74 3.26 32.91
N GLU A 505 3.55 2.70 33.15
CA GLU A 505 2.42 2.68 32.19
C GLU A 505 2.12 4.05 31.55
N LYS A 506 2.30 5.14 32.32
CA LYS A 506 2.12 6.52 31.86
C LYS A 506 3.14 6.95 30.78
N ASP A 507 4.41 6.59 30.94
CA ASP A 507 5.45 6.88 29.95
C ASP A 507 5.17 6.14 28.64
N LEU A 508 4.73 4.88 28.76
CA LEU A 508 4.34 4.05 27.62
C LEU A 508 3.13 4.64 26.88
N ALA A 509 2.11 5.08 27.61
CA ALA A 509 0.91 5.69 27.05
C ALA A 509 1.24 6.97 26.26
N ASN A 510 2.04 7.86 26.84
CA ASN A 510 2.47 9.10 26.18
C ASN A 510 3.23 8.81 24.88
N ALA A 511 4.18 7.88 24.89
CA ALA A 511 4.93 7.53 23.69
C ALA A 511 4.06 6.85 22.62
N LYS A 512 3.07 6.01 22.99
CA LYS A 512 2.08 5.48 22.03
C LYS A 512 1.26 6.59 21.38
N GLU A 513 0.81 7.56 22.17
CA GLU A 513 0.06 8.71 21.68
C GLU A 513 0.88 9.53 20.67
N TYR A 514 2.14 9.85 20.98
CA TYR A 514 3.00 10.61 20.06
C TYR A 514 3.29 9.85 18.77
N ILE A 515 3.52 8.54 18.83
CA ILE A 515 3.71 7.70 17.63
C ILE A 515 2.44 7.73 16.77
N ALA A 516 1.25 7.58 17.39
CA ALA A 516 -0.03 7.61 16.69
C ALA A 516 -0.29 8.98 16.05
N MET A 517 -0.07 10.07 16.79
CA MET A 517 -0.20 11.44 16.26
C MET A 517 0.78 11.70 15.12
N THR A 518 2.00 11.18 15.21
CA THR A 518 2.99 11.34 14.14
C THR A 518 2.57 10.57 12.89
N LYS A 519 2.09 9.32 13.02
CA LYS A 519 1.48 8.59 11.91
C LYS A 519 0.31 9.36 11.29
N LEU A 520 -0.55 9.98 12.11
CA LEU A 520 -1.70 10.77 11.64
C LEU A 520 -1.31 12.09 10.95
N LYS A 521 -0.16 12.69 11.28
CA LYS A 521 0.33 13.89 10.59
C LYS A 521 0.99 13.59 9.24
N ILE A 522 1.53 12.38 9.09
CA ILE A 522 2.19 11.94 7.86
C ILE A 522 1.16 11.45 6.84
N LYS A 523 0.10 10.81 7.34
CA LYS A 523 -1.13 10.52 6.58
C LYS A 523 -1.85 11.83 6.25
#